data_AF-A0A847YQV7-F1
#
_entry.id   AF-A0A847YQV7-F1
#
_cell.length_a   1.000
_cell.length_b   1.000
_cell.length_c   1.000
_cell.angle_alpha   90.00
_cell.angle_beta   90.00
_cell.angle_gamma   90.00
#
_symmetry.space_group_name_H-M   'P 1'
#
loop_
_entity.id
_entity.type
_entity.pdbx_description
1 polymer ?
#
loop_
_entity_poly.entity_id
_entity_poly.type
_entity_poly.pdbx_seq_one_letter_code
_entity_poly.pdbx_strand_id
1 'polypeptide(L)'
;MARNMWIKLRYNCIFGHFHKTQEYINTDIKGRQTGAWSVGCLCDLHPRFMPVNDWNHGFAVVYYHDDGTFQVQNLKIVDGMVV
;
A
#
# COMPACT_ATOMS: atom_id res chain seq x y z
N MET A 1 2.25 5.49 7.26
CA MET A 1 1.63 4.24 7.75
C MET A 1 2.35 3.00 7.24
N ALA A 2 2.65 2.88 5.94
CA ALA A 2 3.49 1.81 5.38
C ALA A 2 4.78 1.57 6.19
N ARG A 3 5.56 2.63 6.44
CA ARG A 3 6.77 2.56 7.30
C ARG A 3 6.49 2.09 8.72
N ASN A 4 5.39 2.52 9.35
CA ASN A 4 5.07 2.14 10.73
C ASN A 4 4.71 0.65 10.82
N MET A 5 4.01 0.13 9.82
CA MET A 5 3.74 -1.31 9.72
C MET A 5 5.04 -2.09 9.50
N TRP A 6 5.89 -1.59 8.60
CA TRP A 6 7.21 -2.19 8.37
C TRP A 6 8.08 -2.23 9.64
N ILE A 7 8.10 -1.16 10.46
CA ILE A 7 8.88 -1.16 11.71
C ILE A 7 8.44 -2.27 12.66
N LYS A 8 7.14 -2.59 12.68
CA LYS A 8 6.57 -3.65 13.52
C LYS A 8 6.87 -5.05 12.95
N LEU A 9 6.75 -5.24 11.64
CA LEU A 9 6.85 -6.55 11.01
C LEU A 9 8.28 -6.91 10.59
N ARG A 10 9.06 -5.96 10.07
CA ARG A 10 10.40 -6.15 9.48
C ARG A 10 10.44 -7.15 8.30
N TYR A 11 9.30 -7.34 7.65
CA TYR A 11 9.09 -8.21 6.49
C TYR A 11 8.17 -7.55 5.47
N ASN A 12 8.09 -8.15 4.28
CA ASN A 12 7.17 -7.75 3.23
C ASN A 12 5.73 -7.76 3.73
N CYS A 13 4.99 -6.67 3.56
CA CYS A 13 3.59 -6.61 3.94
C CYS A 13 2.75 -5.70 3.04
N ILE A 14 1.56 -6.15 2.69
CA ILE A 14 0.55 -5.34 2.00
C ILE A 14 -0.72 -5.32 2.85
N PHE A 15 -1.34 -4.15 3.00
CA PHE A 15 -2.48 -3.97 3.90
C PHE A 15 -3.39 -2.82 3.47
N GLY A 16 -4.65 -2.88 3.93
CA GLY A 16 -5.65 -1.83 3.75
C GLY A 16 -5.89 -1.05 5.05
N HIS A 17 -7.17 -0.88 5.42
CA HIS A 17 -7.65 -0.24 6.66
C HIS A 17 -7.47 1.28 6.77
N PHE A 18 -6.38 1.85 6.24
CA PHE A 18 -6.11 3.28 6.37
C PHE A 18 -6.57 4.12 5.19
N HIS A 19 -7.12 3.47 4.14
CA HIS A 19 -7.71 4.12 2.96
C HIS A 19 -6.76 5.11 2.26
N LYS A 20 -5.45 4.89 2.39
CA LYS A 20 -4.40 5.72 1.79
C LYS A 20 -3.35 4.86 1.13
N THR A 21 -3.06 5.16 -0.13
CA THR A 21 -1.95 4.56 -0.87
C THR A 21 -0.61 5.07 -0.35
N GLN A 22 0.25 4.18 0.12
CA GLN A 22 1.62 4.49 0.52
C GLN A 22 2.54 3.29 0.25
N GLU A 23 3.80 3.57 -0.07
CA GLU A 23 4.85 2.57 -0.23
C GLU A 23 6.04 2.93 0.66
N TYR A 24 6.69 1.91 1.21
CA TYR A 24 7.95 2.05 1.91
C TYR A 24 8.85 0.85 1.61
N ILE A 25 10.03 1.12 1.03
CA ILE A 25 11.05 0.11 0.77
C ILE A 25 12.24 0.36 1.68
N ASN A 26 12.78 -0.70 2.26
CA ASN A 26 13.99 -0.66 3.08
C ASN A 26 14.94 -1.79 2.72
N THR A 27 16.23 -1.46 2.67
CA THR A 27 17.33 -2.42 2.60
C THR A 27 17.99 -2.48 3.98
N ASP A 28 18.11 -3.69 4.54
CA ASP A 28 18.81 -3.88 5.81
C ASP A 28 20.35 -3.94 5.63
N ILE A 29 21.09 -4.02 6.73
CA ILE A 29 22.56 -4.05 6.72
C ILE A 29 23.15 -5.29 6.01
N LYS A 30 22.34 -6.34 5.78
CA LYS A 30 22.74 -7.54 5.04
C LYS A 30 22.33 -7.46 3.57
N GLY A 31 21.82 -6.32 3.11
CA GLY A 31 21.40 -6.11 1.72
C GLY A 31 20.01 -6.68 1.41
N ARG A 32 19.27 -7.22 2.39
CA ARG A 32 17.93 -7.76 2.13
C ARG A 32 16.94 -6.60 1.99
N GLN A 33 16.25 -6.57 0.85
CA GLN A 33 15.16 -5.62 0.61
C GLN A 33 13.83 -6.16 1.13
N THR A 34 13.09 -5.28 1.80
CA THR A 34 11.72 -5.55 2.23
C THR A 34 10.85 -4.32 1.95
N GLY A 35 9.58 -4.56 1.66
CA GLY A 35 8.62 -3.51 1.32
C GLY A 35 7.35 -3.55 2.17
N ALA A 36 6.72 -2.40 2.33
CA ALA A 36 5.40 -2.27 2.93
C ALA A 36 4.50 -1.41 2.06
N TRP A 37 3.30 -1.90 1.78
CA TRP A 37 2.32 -1.24 0.91
C TRP A 37 1.00 -1.05 1.65
N SER A 38 0.62 0.21 1.88
CA SER A 38 -0.75 0.56 2.25
C SER A 38 -1.51 0.80 0.95
N VAL A 39 -2.66 0.16 0.79
CA VAL A 39 -3.51 0.30 -0.40
C VAL A 39 -4.61 1.33 -0.10
N GLY A 40 -4.98 2.10 -1.12
CA GLY A 40 -6.19 2.92 -1.11
C GLY A 40 -7.47 2.09 -0.95
N CYS A 41 -8.62 2.70 -1.14
CA CYS A 41 -9.90 2.01 -1.04
C CYS A 41 -10.75 2.20 -2.30
N LEU A 42 -11.86 1.46 -2.41
CA LEU A 42 -12.87 1.65 -3.47
C LEU A 42 -14.23 2.07 -2.87
N CYS A 43 -14.23 2.56 -1.63
CA CYS A 43 -15.44 3.02 -0.94
C CYS A 43 -15.58 4.54 -1.01
N ASP A 44 -16.67 5.05 -0.46
CA ASP A 44 -16.86 6.49 -0.27
C ASP A 44 -15.70 7.11 0.53
N LEU A 45 -15.14 8.21 0.04
CA LEU A 45 -14.03 8.93 0.66
C LEU A 45 -14.51 9.89 1.75
N HIS A 46 -15.80 10.20 1.81
CA HIS A 46 -16.37 11.14 2.79
C HIS A 46 -17.49 10.51 3.62
N PRO A 47 -17.23 9.36 4.30
CA PRO A 47 -18.26 8.72 5.11
C PRO A 47 -18.68 9.61 6.28
N ARG A 48 -19.93 9.47 6.73
CA ARG A 48 -20.48 10.33 7.81
C ARG A 48 -19.65 10.37 9.09
N PHE A 49 -18.97 9.28 9.44
CA PHE A 49 -18.15 9.20 10.65
C PHE A 49 -16.78 9.87 10.50
N MET A 50 -16.34 10.19 9.27
CA MET A 50 -15.08 10.87 9.01
C MET A 50 -15.12 11.66 7.69
N PRO A 51 -15.89 12.76 7.63
CA PRO A 51 -16.11 13.51 6.39
C PRO A 51 -14.87 14.28 5.90
N VAL A 52 -13.99 14.69 6.81
CA VAL A 52 -12.71 15.36 6.50
C VAL A 52 -11.56 14.39 6.81
N ASN A 53 -10.83 13.99 5.77
CA ASN A 53 -9.70 13.09 5.83
C ASN A 53 -8.81 13.30 4.58
N ASP A 54 -7.76 12.49 4.45
CA ASP A 54 -6.87 12.49 3.28
C ASP A 54 -6.91 11.13 2.55
N TRP A 55 -8.05 10.45 2.53
CA TRP A 55 -8.19 9.15 1.87
C TRP A 55 -8.09 9.27 0.34
N ASN A 56 -7.74 8.17 -0.32
CA ASN A 56 -7.76 8.12 -1.78
C ASN A 56 -8.35 6.81 -2.30
N HIS A 57 -8.92 6.88 -3.51
CA HIS A 57 -9.26 5.68 -4.25
C HIS A 57 -7.99 4.99 -4.77
N GLY A 58 -7.96 3.67 -4.71
CA GLY A 58 -6.81 2.90 -5.15
C GLY A 58 -6.98 1.40 -4.96
N PHE A 59 -6.13 0.66 -5.65
CA PHE A 59 -6.06 -0.80 -5.60
C PHE A 59 -4.62 -1.24 -5.84
N ALA A 60 -4.34 -2.52 -5.60
CA ALA A 60 -3.03 -3.09 -5.90
C ALA A 60 -3.16 -4.35 -6.73
N VAL A 61 -2.21 -4.55 -7.65
CA VAL A 61 -2.01 -5.80 -8.37
C VAL A 61 -0.69 -6.40 -7.91
N VAL A 62 -0.74 -7.66 -7.48
CA VAL A 62 0.47 -8.41 -7.08
C VAL A 62 0.70 -9.50 -8.11
N TYR A 63 1.83 -9.42 -8.79
CA TYR A 63 2.32 -10.49 -9.66
C TYR A 63 3.25 -11.34 -8.83
N TYR A 64 2.95 -12.64 -8.73
CA TYR A 64 3.79 -13.63 -8.05
C TYR A 64 4.35 -14.58 -9.10
N HIS A 65 5.64 -14.87 -9.02
CA HIS A 65 6.37 -15.67 -10.01
C HIS A 65 6.75 -17.03 -9.41
N ASP A 66 6.96 -18.02 -10.28
CA ASP A 66 7.26 -19.40 -9.87
C ASP A 66 8.60 -19.54 -9.11
N ASP A 67 9.52 -18.59 -9.31
CA ASP A 67 10.80 -18.51 -8.59
C ASP A 67 10.66 -17.92 -7.16
N GLY A 68 9.43 -17.61 -6.74
CA GLY A 68 9.11 -17.04 -5.45
C GLY A 68 9.29 -15.52 -5.36
N THR A 69 9.68 -14.85 -6.45
CA THR A 69 9.73 -13.39 -6.53
C THR A 69 8.33 -12.81 -6.76
N PHE A 70 8.19 -11.50 -6.50
CA PHE A 70 6.93 -10.81 -6.70
C PHE A 70 7.14 -9.35 -7.08
N GLN A 71 6.12 -8.79 -7.74
CA GLN A 71 6.01 -7.37 -8.05
C GLN A 71 4.67 -6.85 -7.51
N VAL A 72 4.71 -5.66 -6.89
CA VAL A 72 3.50 -4.95 -6.45
C VAL A 72 3.33 -3.69 -7.30
N GLN A 73 2.17 -3.56 -7.93
CA GLN A 73 1.71 -2.31 -8.53
C GLN A 73 0.67 -1.69 -7.60
N ASN A 74 1.03 -0.66 -6.84
CA ASN A 74 0.14 0.02 -5.89
C ASN A 74 -0.41 1.32 -6.52
N LEU A 75 -1.58 1.20 -7.15
CA LEU A 75 -2.13 2.20 -8.05
C LEU A 75 -3.17 3.07 -7.34
N LYS A 76 -3.25 4.32 -7.75
CA LYS A 76 -4.29 5.26 -7.30
C LYS A 76 -5.33 5.43 -8.40
N ILE A 77 -6.51 5.88 -8.00
CA ILE A 77 -7.51 6.38 -8.93
C ILE A 77 -7.75 7.85 -8.59
N VAL A 78 -7.54 8.73 -9.57
CA VAL A 78 -7.75 10.17 -9.46
C VAL A 78 -8.67 10.58 -10.60
N ASP A 79 -9.81 11.19 -10.28
CA ASP A 79 -10.82 11.62 -11.24
C ASP A 79 -11.23 10.51 -12.25
N GLY A 80 -11.33 9.27 -11.76
CA GLY A 80 -11.70 8.10 -12.54
C GLY A 80 -10.56 7.51 -13.39
N MET A 81 -9.35 8.07 -13.34
CA MET A 81 -8.17 7.59 -14.06
C MET A 81 -7.19 6.87 -13.13
N VAL A 82 -6.61 5.77 -13.60
CA VAL A 82 -5.58 5.03 -12.87
C VAL A 82 -4.23 5.75 -13.02
N VAL A 83 -3.56 6.03 -11.90
CA VAL A 83 -2.27 6.76 -11.83
C VAL A 83 -1.30 6.19 -10.81
#